data_AF-A0A3C0TZ43-F1
#
_entry.id   AF-A0A3C0TZ43-F1
#
_cell.length_a   1.000
_cell.length_b   1.000
_cell.length_c   1.000
_cell.angle_alpha   90.00
_cell.angle_beta   90.00
_cell.angle_gamma   90.00
#
_symmetry.space_group_name_H-M   'P 1'
#
loop_
_entity.id
_entity.type
_entity.pdbx_description
1 polymer ?
#
loop_
_entity_poly.entity_id
_entity_poly.type
_entity_poly.pdbx_seq_one_letter_code
_entity_poly.pdbx_strand_id
1 'polypeptide(L)'
;MIFKSGFFACIGNFSKKALLIAVLFACALPLWSQSSETTIKIENAQKTEYKKDPDTGEEEIVLTGAVSISVTQGDTVTKITGSQITYNRATKMLYATGSVTLKQTGGAAGSQDVTADTLLFNTDTLEGIFDDGRVVQTQSDAINLPSGSSLIVSADIFGRDSSSTIAFKDATLTFCDEEDPHWKIWASRIWVLPGGEFAFLNAVLFVGTVPITYLPAFYYPKDELVFNPSFGYDVRKGYYLNTTTYIIGRKPLDSSSSSSSS
;
A
#
# COMPACT_ATOMS: atom_id res chain seq x y z
N MET A 1 -22.30 -44.43 2.22
CA MET A 1 -21.27 -45.06 1.36
C MET A 1 -19.92 -44.78 2.02
N ILE A 2 -19.43 -45.69 2.89
CA ILE A 2 -18.32 -46.62 2.60
C ILE A 2 -17.09 -45.82 2.14
N PHE A 3 -16.15 -45.47 3.03
CA PHE A 3 -15.06 -46.36 3.43
C PHE A 3 -14.59 -46.18 4.89
N LYS A 4 -14.37 -47.33 5.54
CA LYS A 4 -13.72 -47.56 6.83
C LYS A 4 -12.27 -47.98 6.57
N SER A 5 -11.31 -47.43 7.31
CA SER A 5 -10.12 -48.11 7.90
C SER A 5 -9.16 -47.01 8.40
N GLY A 6 -8.71 -46.92 9.64
CA GLY A 6 -8.55 -47.92 10.67
C GLY A 6 -7.11 -48.43 10.70
N PHE A 7 -6.19 -47.69 11.34
CA PHE A 7 -5.03 -48.29 11.98
C PHE A 7 -4.74 -47.55 13.29
N PHE A 8 -5.00 -48.29 14.38
CA PHE A 8 -4.77 -47.93 15.77
C PHE A 8 -3.54 -48.74 16.19
N ALA A 9 -2.50 -48.09 16.71
CA ALA A 9 -1.50 -48.75 17.54
C ALA A 9 -0.88 -47.72 18.49
N CYS A 10 -1.51 -47.67 19.66
CA CYS A 10 -1.08 -47.06 20.91
C CYS A 10 0.09 -47.93 21.48
N ILE A 11 1.17 -47.42 22.07
CA ILE A 11 1.33 -47.15 23.51
C ILE A 11 2.82 -46.79 23.73
N GLY A 12 3.10 -45.78 24.55
CA GLY A 12 4.44 -45.47 25.01
C GLY A 12 4.49 -44.31 26.00
N ASN A 13 3.71 -44.42 27.07
CA ASN A 13 3.64 -43.47 28.18
C ASN A 13 4.97 -43.50 28.94
N PHE A 14 5.76 -42.41 28.91
CA PHE A 14 6.92 -42.26 29.80
C PHE A 14 6.80 -41.02 30.68
N SER A 15 6.86 -41.32 31.95
CA SER A 15 6.58 -40.47 33.10
C SER A 15 7.84 -39.75 33.58
N LYS A 16 7.59 -38.76 34.45
CA LYS A 16 8.47 -38.16 35.46
C LYS A 16 9.20 -36.88 35.07
N LYS A 17 8.56 -35.79 35.50
CA LYS A 17 9.15 -34.61 36.14
C LYS A 17 10.55 -34.91 36.70
N ALA A 18 11.56 -34.28 36.13
CA ALA A 18 12.87 -34.13 36.74
C ALA A 18 13.42 -32.73 36.40
N LEU A 19 13.60 -31.98 37.47
CA LEU A 19 14.30 -30.72 37.60
C LEU A 19 15.70 -30.81 36.95
N LEU A 20 16.03 -29.90 36.04
CA LEU A 20 17.43 -29.58 35.72
C LEU A 20 17.53 -28.12 35.28
N ILE A 21 18.13 -27.33 36.17
CA ILE A 21 18.64 -25.99 35.96
C ILE A 21 19.69 -26.09 34.85
N ALA A 22 19.38 -25.57 33.67
CA ALA A 22 20.35 -25.28 32.64
C ALA A 22 20.37 -23.76 32.44
N VAL A 23 21.41 -23.13 32.99
CA VAL A 23 21.86 -21.80 32.61
C VAL A 23 22.24 -21.86 31.13
N LEU A 24 21.27 -21.58 30.26
CA LEU A 24 21.53 -21.32 28.85
C LEU A 24 21.68 -19.82 28.71
N PHE A 25 22.94 -19.42 28.72
CA PHE A 25 23.45 -18.20 28.12
C PHE A 25 23.02 -18.23 26.63
N ALA A 26 21.76 -17.88 26.37
CA ALA A 26 21.24 -17.70 25.04
C ALA A 26 21.84 -16.40 24.52
N CYS A 27 23.04 -16.58 23.97
CA CYS A 27 23.66 -15.77 22.95
C CYS A 27 22.62 -14.82 22.33
N ALA A 28 22.83 -13.53 22.50
CA ALA A 28 22.26 -12.53 21.62
C ALA A 28 22.68 -12.93 20.20
N LEU A 29 21.87 -13.77 19.55
CA LEU A 29 21.93 -13.94 18.13
C LEU A 29 21.61 -12.53 17.62
N PRO A 30 22.56 -11.83 16.97
CA PRO A 30 22.16 -10.68 16.19
C PRO A 30 21.03 -11.22 15.31
N LEU A 31 19.88 -10.55 15.33
CA LEU A 31 18.86 -10.76 14.32
C LEU A 31 19.59 -10.54 13.00
N TRP A 32 19.95 -11.62 12.32
CA TRP A 32 20.49 -11.52 10.98
C TRP A 32 19.37 -10.89 10.17
N SER A 33 19.56 -9.63 9.82
CA SER A 33 18.75 -8.95 8.83
C SER A 33 18.78 -9.86 7.60
N GLN A 34 17.65 -10.51 7.31
CA GLN A 34 17.45 -11.19 6.04
C GLN A 34 17.53 -10.08 4.99
N SER A 35 18.71 -9.87 4.41
CA SER A 35 18.86 -9.01 3.25
C SER A 35 18.07 -9.67 2.13
N SER A 36 16.87 -9.16 1.85
CA SER A 36 16.11 -9.56 0.69
C SER A 36 16.92 -9.21 -0.54
N GLU A 37 17.54 -10.21 -1.17
CA GLU A 37 18.26 -10.03 -2.41
C GLU A 37 17.30 -9.45 -3.46
N THR A 38 17.58 -8.23 -3.89
CA THR A 38 16.76 -7.55 -4.89
C THR A 38 17.30 -7.91 -6.26
N THR A 39 16.54 -8.69 -7.02
CA THR A 39 16.92 -9.11 -8.37
C THR A 39 16.22 -8.22 -9.39
N ILE A 40 17.01 -7.54 -10.22
CA ILE A 40 16.51 -6.70 -11.32
C ILE A 40 16.67 -7.47 -12.63
N LYS A 41 15.55 -7.82 -13.26
CA LYS A 41 15.51 -8.49 -14.56
C LYS A 41 15.02 -7.53 -15.62
N ILE A 42 15.82 -7.32 -16.66
CA ILE A 42 15.41 -6.58 -17.86
C ILE A 42 14.65 -7.56 -18.76
N GLU A 43 13.36 -7.32 -18.98
CA GLU A 43 12.52 -8.15 -19.84
C GLU A 43 12.58 -7.69 -21.30
N ASN A 44 12.60 -6.38 -21.53
CA ASN A 44 12.63 -5.79 -22.86
C ASN A 44 13.35 -4.43 -22.84
N ALA A 45 14.14 -4.16 -23.88
CA ALA A 45 14.70 -2.85 -24.21
C ALA A 45 15.18 -2.89 -25.66
N GLN A 46 14.94 -1.83 -26.46
CA GLN A 46 15.44 -1.77 -27.83
C GLN A 46 16.94 -1.44 -27.89
N LYS A 47 17.42 -0.60 -26.97
CA LYS A 47 18.83 -0.23 -26.87
C LYS A 47 19.24 -0.09 -25.40
N THR A 48 20.42 -0.63 -25.10
CA THR A 48 21.09 -0.50 -23.80
C THR A 48 22.42 0.20 -24.01
N GLU A 49 22.67 1.24 -23.23
CA GLU A 49 23.90 2.02 -23.27
C GLU A 49 24.47 2.17 -21.86
N TYR A 50 25.78 2.01 -21.72
CA TYR A 50 26.48 2.25 -20.47
C TYR A 50 27.13 3.61 -20.58
N LYS A 51 26.66 4.55 -19.75
CA LYS A 51 27.16 5.91 -19.72
C LYS A 51 27.81 6.17 -18.37
N LYS A 52 28.85 6.99 -18.38
CA LYS A 52 29.37 7.60 -17.16
C LYS A 52 28.77 8.99 -17.04
N ASP A 53 28.11 9.27 -15.93
CA ASP A 53 27.55 10.59 -15.66
C ASP A 53 28.69 11.63 -15.66
N PRO A 54 28.62 12.70 -16.49
CA PRO A 54 29.65 13.73 -16.54
C PRO A 54 29.83 14.50 -15.24
N ASP A 55 28.80 14.60 -14.40
CA ASP A 55 28.81 15.42 -13.19
C ASP A 55 29.24 14.62 -11.96
N THR A 56 28.73 13.41 -11.80
CA THR A 56 29.03 12.54 -10.63
C THR A 56 30.16 11.55 -10.91
N GLY A 57 30.44 11.25 -12.18
CA GLY A 57 31.38 10.20 -12.56
C GLY A 57 30.85 8.78 -12.27
N GLU A 58 29.56 8.62 -11.99
CA GLU A 58 28.96 7.32 -11.67
C GLU A 58 28.59 6.53 -12.93
N GLU A 59 28.52 5.21 -12.79
CA GLU A 59 28.12 4.32 -13.89
C GLU A 59 26.59 4.21 -13.97
N GLU A 60 26.05 4.62 -15.11
CA GLU A 60 24.64 4.59 -15.43
C GLU A 60 24.36 3.61 -16.56
N ILE A 61 23.30 2.83 -16.40
CA ILE A 61 22.73 1.99 -17.44
C ILE A 61 21.51 2.70 -17.99
N VAL A 62 21.57 3.10 -19.26
CA VAL A 62 20.46 3.77 -19.95
C VAL A 62 19.80 2.78 -20.89
N LEU A 63 18.53 2.51 -20.64
CA LEU A 63 17.66 1.64 -21.44
C LEU A 63 16.67 2.52 -22.19
N THR A 64 16.52 2.30 -23.49
CA THR A 64 15.61 3.08 -24.34
C THR A 64 14.78 2.18 -25.25
N GLY A 65 13.54 2.62 -25.49
CA GLY A 65 12.60 1.98 -26.40
C GLY A 65 11.82 0.84 -25.74
N ALA A 66 10.55 1.11 -25.41
CA ALA A 66 9.59 0.15 -24.84
C ALA A 66 10.19 -0.72 -23.72
N VAL A 67 10.82 -0.07 -22.74
CA VAL A 67 11.58 -0.74 -21.69
C VAL A 67 10.60 -1.40 -20.71
N SER A 68 10.88 -2.65 -20.34
CA SER A 68 10.16 -3.40 -19.32
C SER A 68 11.16 -4.04 -18.37
N ILE A 69 11.10 -3.70 -17.10
CA ILE A 69 11.96 -4.21 -16.04
C ILE A 69 11.07 -4.86 -14.97
N SER A 70 11.50 -6.00 -14.46
CA SER A 70 10.90 -6.65 -13.31
C SER A 70 11.89 -6.62 -12.16
N VAL A 71 11.48 -6.03 -11.04
CA VAL A 71 12.23 -5.99 -9.78
C VAL A 71 11.56 -6.98 -8.85
N THR A 72 12.31 -8.00 -8.43
CA THR A 72 11.82 -9.01 -7.47
C THR A 72 12.55 -8.82 -6.16
N GLN A 73 11.78 -8.61 -5.08
CA GLN A 73 12.29 -8.52 -3.72
C GLN A 73 11.43 -9.40 -2.81
N GLY A 74 11.98 -10.53 -2.38
CA GLY A 74 11.23 -11.56 -1.64
C GLY A 74 10.02 -12.06 -2.44
N ASP A 75 8.82 -11.97 -1.85
CA ASP A 75 7.55 -12.38 -2.47
C ASP A 75 6.88 -11.28 -3.32
N THR A 76 7.48 -10.09 -3.39
CA THR A 76 6.91 -8.96 -4.13
C THR A 76 7.58 -8.83 -5.49
N VAL A 77 6.77 -8.80 -6.54
CA VAL A 77 7.20 -8.58 -7.92
C VAL A 77 6.67 -7.22 -8.37
N THR A 78 7.59 -6.30 -8.67
CA THR A 78 7.29 -4.96 -9.16
C THR A 78 7.74 -4.84 -10.60
N LYS A 79 6.79 -4.75 -11.53
CA LYS A 79 7.06 -4.54 -12.95
C LYS A 79 6.96 -3.06 -13.28
N ILE A 80 8.03 -2.50 -13.84
CA ILE A 80 8.14 -1.10 -14.24
C ILE A 80 8.32 -1.05 -15.76
N THR A 81 7.47 -0.31 -16.46
CA THR A 81 7.56 -0.08 -17.89
C THR A 81 7.66 1.40 -18.20
N GLY A 82 8.38 1.77 -19.26
CA GLY A 82 8.51 3.16 -19.70
C GLY A 82 9.26 3.31 -21.03
N SER A 83 9.35 4.53 -21.54
CA SER A 83 10.06 4.82 -22.80
C SER A 83 11.58 4.83 -22.63
N GLN A 84 12.06 5.37 -21.52
CA GLN A 84 13.46 5.38 -21.13
C GLN A 84 13.58 5.09 -19.65
N ILE A 85 14.54 4.23 -19.28
CA ILE A 85 14.88 3.95 -17.89
C ILE A 85 16.39 4.06 -17.72
N THR A 86 16.82 4.92 -16.80
CA THR A 86 18.20 5.07 -16.37
C THR A 86 18.35 4.44 -15.00
N TYR A 87 19.33 3.56 -14.84
CA TYR A 87 19.66 2.96 -13.55
C TYR A 87 21.08 3.32 -13.16
N ASN A 88 21.23 3.99 -12.03
CA ASN A 88 22.52 4.32 -11.45
C ASN A 88 22.91 3.23 -10.45
N ARG A 89 24.06 2.59 -10.69
CA ARG A 89 24.52 1.46 -9.85
C ARG A 89 25.05 1.86 -8.49
N ALA A 90 25.62 3.06 -8.38
CA ALA A 90 26.24 3.53 -7.14
C ALA A 90 25.18 3.93 -6.12
N THR A 91 24.19 4.71 -6.56
CA THR A 91 23.08 5.19 -5.72
C THR A 91 21.90 4.22 -5.69
N LYS A 92 21.87 3.23 -6.60
CA LYS A 92 20.77 2.26 -6.79
C LYS A 92 19.43 2.93 -7.09
N MET A 93 19.52 4.09 -7.74
CA MET A 93 18.39 4.88 -8.18
C MET A 93 18.00 4.48 -9.60
N LEU A 94 16.72 4.25 -9.80
CA LEU A 94 16.07 4.01 -11.07
C LEU A 94 15.25 5.25 -11.42
N TYR A 95 15.52 5.83 -12.58
CA TYR A 95 14.77 6.94 -13.14
C TYR A 95 14.08 6.48 -14.42
N ALA A 96 12.75 6.51 -14.45
CA ALA A 96 11.96 6.12 -15.61
C ALA A 96 11.15 7.32 -16.14
N THR A 97 11.06 7.44 -17.46
CA THR A 97 10.32 8.52 -18.14
C THR A 97 9.54 7.99 -19.34
N GLY A 98 8.47 8.73 -19.68
CA GLY A 98 7.65 8.51 -20.86
C GLY A 98 6.64 7.38 -20.65
N SER A 99 5.49 7.77 -20.10
CA SER A 99 4.34 6.90 -19.79
C SER A 99 4.76 5.70 -18.94
N VAL A 100 5.18 5.99 -17.72
CA VAL A 100 5.60 4.97 -16.76
C VAL A 100 4.37 4.23 -16.24
N THR A 101 4.44 2.91 -16.23
CA THR A 101 3.48 2.06 -15.52
C THR A 101 4.23 1.16 -14.56
N LEU A 102 3.82 1.18 -13.30
CA LEU A 102 4.29 0.29 -12.27
C LEU A 102 3.14 -0.63 -11.86
N LYS A 103 3.36 -1.93 -11.96
CA LYS A 103 2.44 -2.96 -11.49
C LYS A 103 3.11 -3.76 -10.40
N GLN A 104 2.55 -3.73 -9.20
CA GLN A 104 3.03 -4.53 -8.09
C GLN A 104 2.08 -5.70 -7.84
N THR A 105 2.64 -6.89 -7.77
CA THR A 105 1.92 -8.12 -7.45
C THR A 105 2.66 -8.87 -6.34
N GLY A 106 1.92 -9.29 -5.31
CA GLY A 106 2.47 -10.01 -4.16
C GLY A 106 2.73 -9.12 -2.93
N GLY A 107 2.80 -9.76 -1.76
CA GLY A 107 2.94 -9.11 -0.45
C GLY A 107 1.63 -8.68 0.21
N ALA A 108 1.70 -8.33 1.51
CA ALA A 108 0.55 -7.86 2.32
C ALA A 108 -0.07 -6.54 1.81
N ALA A 109 0.64 -5.82 0.95
CA ALA A 109 0.17 -4.59 0.31
C ALA A 109 -0.82 -4.84 -0.84
N GLY A 110 -0.99 -6.09 -1.31
CA GLY A 110 -1.94 -6.45 -2.37
C GLY A 110 -1.53 -5.98 -3.77
N SER A 111 -2.51 -5.93 -4.70
CA SER A 111 -2.27 -5.56 -6.09
C SER A 111 -2.46 -4.06 -6.30
N GLN A 112 -1.42 -3.40 -6.78
CA GLN A 112 -1.40 -1.96 -7.04
C GLN A 112 -0.95 -1.70 -8.48
N ASP A 113 -1.77 -0.94 -9.20
CA ASP A 113 -1.43 -0.43 -10.53
C ASP A 113 -1.22 1.09 -10.42
N VAL A 114 -0.07 1.55 -10.89
CA VAL A 114 0.33 2.96 -10.84
C VAL A 114 0.73 3.40 -12.25
N THR A 115 0.18 4.51 -12.70
CA THR A 115 0.57 5.18 -13.95
C THR A 115 1.09 6.57 -13.65
N ALA A 116 2.18 7.00 -14.27
CA ALA A 116 2.79 8.31 -14.07
C ALA A 116 3.61 8.73 -15.30
N ASP A 117 3.94 10.01 -15.42
CA ASP A 117 4.81 10.50 -16.50
C ASP A 117 6.28 10.22 -16.24
N THR A 118 6.70 10.40 -14.99
CA THR A 118 8.05 10.08 -14.52
C THR A 118 8.03 9.36 -13.18
N LEU A 119 9.06 8.55 -12.95
CA LEU A 119 9.28 7.80 -11.72
C LEU A 119 10.74 7.90 -11.31
N LEU A 120 10.98 8.29 -10.07
CA LEU A 120 12.26 8.14 -9.39
C LEU A 120 12.10 7.09 -8.29
N PHE A 121 12.84 5.99 -8.36
CA PHE A 121 12.67 4.84 -7.49
C PHE A 121 14.01 4.34 -6.95
N ASN A 122 14.11 4.14 -5.64
CA ASN A 122 15.26 3.52 -5.01
C ASN A 122 15.02 2.02 -4.87
N THR A 123 15.87 1.18 -5.46
CA THR A 123 15.66 -0.27 -5.46
C THR A 123 16.01 -0.94 -4.13
N ASP A 124 16.80 -0.30 -3.28
CA ASP A 124 17.13 -0.80 -1.95
C ASP A 124 16.04 -0.44 -0.93
N THR A 125 15.69 0.84 -0.83
CA THR A 125 14.75 1.35 0.19
C THR A 125 13.29 1.22 -0.23
N LEU A 126 13.03 0.87 -1.50
CA LEU A 126 11.71 0.89 -2.15
C LEU A 126 11.00 2.26 -2.12
N GLU A 127 11.75 3.32 -1.91
CA GLU A 127 11.23 4.68 -1.95
C GLU A 127 10.95 5.08 -3.40
N GLY A 128 9.85 5.78 -3.61
CA GLY A 128 9.41 6.16 -4.96
C GLY A 128 8.80 7.55 -4.98
N ILE A 129 9.10 8.35 -6.00
CA ILE A 129 8.45 9.62 -6.29
C ILE A 129 7.93 9.54 -7.72
N PHE A 130 6.67 9.92 -7.88
CA PHE A 130 5.93 9.86 -9.14
C PHE A 130 5.38 11.24 -9.47
N ASP A 131 5.50 11.64 -10.72
CA ASP A 131 5.02 12.90 -11.27
C ASP A 131 3.83 12.65 -12.20
N ASP A 132 2.79 13.48 -12.06
CA ASP A 132 1.46 13.38 -12.70
C ASP A 132 0.95 11.94 -12.75
N GLY A 133 0.58 11.41 -11.59
CA GLY A 133 0.32 9.99 -11.47
C GLY A 133 -1.03 9.62 -10.87
N ARG A 134 -1.49 8.44 -11.28
CA ARG A 134 -2.74 7.82 -10.87
C ARG A 134 -2.47 6.43 -10.30
N VAL A 135 -2.96 6.21 -9.10
CA VAL A 135 -2.84 4.96 -8.35
C VAL A 135 -4.21 4.29 -8.29
N VAL A 136 -4.26 3.02 -8.66
CA VAL A 136 -5.42 2.14 -8.53
C VAL A 136 -5.05 0.98 -7.62
N GLN A 137 -5.69 0.91 -6.47
CA GLN A 137 -5.56 -0.18 -5.52
C GLN A 137 -6.84 -1.00 -5.53
N THR A 138 -6.77 -2.25 -5.96
CA THR A 138 -7.95 -3.13 -6.09
C THR A 138 -8.17 -4.00 -4.85
N GLN A 139 -7.10 -4.40 -4.14
CA GLN A 139 -7.17 -5.16 -2.88
C GLN A 139 -5.93 -4.86 -2.02
N SER A 140 -6.10 -4.71 -0.70
CA SER A 140 -5.00 -4.67 0.27
C SER A 140 -5.52 -5.03 1.66
N ASP A 141 -4.80 -5.85 2.43
CA ASP A 141 -5.15 -6.14 3.84
C ASP A 141 -4.95 -4.91 4.75
N ALA A 142 -4.19 -3.92 4.26
CA ALA A 142 -3.93 -2.67 4.97
C ALA A 142 -5.16 -1.75 5.00
N ILE A 143 -5.95 -1.73 3.93
CA ILE A 143 -7.12 -0.85 3.77
C ILE A 143 -8.37 -1.73 3.69
N ASN A 144 -9.28 -1.61 4.65
CA ASN A 144 -10.56 -2.32 4.67
C ASN A 144 -11.48 -1.75 3.57
N LEU A 145 -11.26 -2.11 2.31
CA LEU A 145 -12.17 -1.77 1.21
C LEU A 145 -13.38 -2.71 1.22
N PRO A 146 -14.60 -2.20 1.00
CA PRO A 146 -15.74 -3.03 0.66
C PRO A 146 -15.40 -3.96 -0.53
N SER A 147 -15.81 -5.22 -0.46
CA SER A 147 -15.58 -6.20 -1.53
C SER A 147 -16.03 -5.65 -2.89
N GLY A 148 -15.09 -5.54 -3.83
CA GLY A 148 -15.34 -5.03 -5.18
C GLY A 148 -15.14 -3.53 -5.38
N SER A 149 -14.74 -2.77 -4.36
CA SER A 149 -14.33 -1.37 -4.51
C SER A 149 -12.83 -1.24 -4.80
N SER A 150 -12.46 -0.27 -5.64
CA SER A 150 -11.07 0.07 -5.94
C SER A 150 -10.78 1.48 -5.46
N LEU A 151 -9.72 1.66 -4.67
CA LEU A 151 -9.26 3.00 -4.29
C LEU A 151 -8.50 3.60 -5.46
N ILE A 152 -8.98 4.74 -5.94
CA ILE A 152 -8.37 5.49 -7.02
C ILE A 152 -7.91 6.84 -6.46
N VAL A 153 -6.62 7.11 -6.58
CA VAL A 153 -6.01 8.38 -6.19
C VAL A 153 -5.25 8.94 -7.38
N SER A 154 -5.59 10.16 -7.81
CA SER A 154 -4.84 10.89 -8.84
C SER A 154 -4.20 12.12 -8.21
N ALA A 155 -2.93 12.39 -8.49
CA ALA A 155 -2.18 13.46 -7.87
C ALA A 155 -1.11 14.02 -8.80
N ASP A 156 -0.87 15.33 -8.72
CA ASP A 156 0.21 16.01 -9.44
C ASP A 156 1.57 15.41 -9.08
N ILE A 157 1.78 15.12 -7.80
CA ILE A 157 2.98 14.42 -7.33
C ILE A 157 2.63 13.58 -6.11
N PHE A 158 3.18 12.38 -6.04
CA PHE A 158 3.14 11.59 -4.83
C PHE A 158 4.42 10.79 -4.63
N GLY A 159 4.67 10.42 -3.38
CA GLY A 159 5.82 9.61 -3.06
C GLY A 159 5.57 8.68 -1.89
N ARG A 160 6.29 7.57 -1.91
CA ARG A 160 6.34 6.56 -0.86
C ARG A 160 7.70 6.64 -0.17
N ASP A 161 7.68 6.72 1.14
CA ASP A 161 8.90 6.65 1.96
C ASP A 161 9.24 5.20 2.35
N SER A 162 10.41 5.02 2.98
CA SER A 162 10.86 3.74 3.53
C SER A 162 9.99 3.22 4.68
N SER A 163 9.18 4.08 5.32
CA SER A 163 8.21 3.69 6.34
C SER A 163 6.90 3.15 5.75
N SER A 164 6.78 3.09 4.42
CA SER A 164 5.56 2.76 3.67
C SER A 164 4.41 3.76 3.85
N THR A 165 4.72 4.98 4.28
CA THR A 165 3.81 6.12 4.21
C THR A 165 3.82 6.68 2.80
N ILE A 166 2.64 6.92 2.24
CA ILE A 166 2.47 7.54 0.92
C ILE A 166 1.91 8.94 1.10
N ALA A 167 2.60 9.94 0.59
CA ALA A 167 2.18 11.33 0.61
C ALA A 167 1.83 11.78 -0.81
N PHE A 168 0.62 12.31 -0.97
CA PHE A 168 0.12 12.89 -2.22
C PHE A 168 0.00 14.40 -2.05
N LYS A 169 0.30 15.15 -3.11
CA LYS A 169 0.11 16.59 -3.19
C LYS A 169 -0.88 16.91 -4.31
N ASP A 170 -1.81 17.81 -4.02
CA ASP A 170 -2.85 18.26 -4.96
C ASP A 170 -3.59 17.06 -5.58
N ALA A 171 -4.23 16.28 -4.70
CA ALA A 171 -4.71 14.95 -5.03
C ALA A 171 -6.23 14.83 -4.95
N THR A 172 -6.78 13.97 -5.80
CA THR A 172 -8.19 13.59 -5.85
C THR A 172 -8.34 12.11 -5.52
N LEU A 173 -9.16 11.79 -4.54
CA LEU A 173 -9.49 10.43 -4.09
C LEU A 173 -10.94 10.09 -4.43
N THR A 174 -11.16 8.90 -4.98
CA THR A 174 -12.49 8.31 -5.18
C THR A 174 -12.44 6.78 -5.10
N PHE A 175 -13.60 6.15 -4.91
CA PHE A 175 -13.77 4.69 -5.02
C PHE A 175 -14.53 4.27 -6.30
N CYS A 176 -14.84 5.23 -7.19
CA CYS A 176 -15.55 5.00 -8.45
C CYS A 176 -14.55 5.00 -9.61
N ASP A 177 -14.65 4.01 -10.49
CA ASP A 177 -13.79 3.82 -11.66
C ASP A 177 -14.29 4.53 -12.93
N GLU A 178 -15.45 5.19 -12.85
CA GLU A 178 -15.99 6.03 -13.93
C GLU A 178 -15.17 7.32 -14.11
N GLU A 179 -15.18 7.85 -15.34
CA GLU A 179 -14.46 9.08 -15.71
C GLU A 179 -14.99 10.32 -14.96
N ASP A 180 -16.31 10.37 -14.76
CA ASP A 180 -16.99 11.35 -13.91
C ASP A 180 -17.48 10.68 -12.63
N PRO A 181 -16.66 10.60 -11.57
CA PRO A 181 -17.05 9.90 -10.36
C PRO A 181 -18.22 10.60 -9.67
N HIS A 182 -19.19 9.81 -9.20
CA HIS A 182 -20.36 10.29 -8.45
C HIS A 182 -19.98 11.13 -7.22
N TRP A 183 -18.79 10.90 -6.65
CA TRP A 183 -18.22 11.71 -5.59
C TRP A 183 -16.69 11.65 -5.64
N LYS A 184 -16.04 12.71 -5.18
CA LYS A 184 -14.59 12.77 -5.05
C LYS A 184 -14.19 13.66 -3.88
N ILE A 185 -13.06 13.36 -3.26
CA ILE A 185 -12.42 14.23 -2.29
C ILE A 185 -11.18 14.81 -2.94
N TRP A 186 -11.15 16.13 -3.11
CA TRP A 186 -9.92 16.83 -3.49
C TRP A 186 -9.24 17.32 -2.23
N ALA A 187 -7.92 17.23 -2.14
CA ALA A 187 -7.16 17.78 -1.02
C ALA A 187 -5.77 18.23 -1.47
N SER A 188 -5.29 19.33 -0.87
CA SER A 188 -3.92 19.81 -1.12
C SER A 188 -2.83 18.83 -0.67
N ARG A 189 -3.12 18.05 0.38
CA ARG A 189 -2.26 16.95 0.85
C ARG A 189 -3.12 15.79 1.31
N ILE A 190 -2.72 14.58 0.93
CA ILE A 190 -3.26 13.33 1.45
C ILE A 190 -2.07 12.51 1.94
N TRP A 191 -2.17 11.93 3.13
CA TRP A 191 -1.22 10.93 3.61
C TRP A 191 -1.94 9.62 3.85
N VAL A 192 -1.36 8.54 3.33
CA VAL A 192 -1.77 7.17 3.59
C VAL A 192 -0.69 6.56 4.48
N LEU A 193 -1.04 6.32 5.73
CA LEU A 193 -0.14 5.75 6.73
C LEU A 193 -0.11 4.22 6.57
N PRO A 194 0.99 3.54 6.94
CA PRO A 194 1.13 2.09 6.80
C PRO A 194 0.05 1.29 7.54
N GLY A 195 -0.61 1.88 8.53
CA GLY A 195 -1.75 1.30 9.23
C GLY A 195 -3.05 1.24 8.42
N GLY A 196 -3.13 1.87 7.23
CA GLY A 196 -4.38 2.03 6.47
C GLY A 196 -5.20 3.24 6.91
N GLU A 197 -4.56 4.21 7.56
CA GLU A 197 -5.17 5.45 8.02
C GLU A 197 -4.94 6.54 6.97
N PHE A 198 -5.90 7.45 6.84
CA PHE A 198 -5.78 8.60 5.94
C PHE A 198 -5.73 9.90 6.73
N ALA A 199 -4.84 10.80 6.34
CA ALA A 199 -4.86 12.18 6.79
C ALA A 199 -5.02 13.10 5.58
N PHE A 200 -5.81 14.15 5.73
CA PHE A 200 -6.11 15.11 4.68
C PHE A 200 -5.89 16.54 5.19
N LEU A 201 -5.32 17.40 4.34
CA LEU A 201 -5.19 18.82 4.59
C LEU A 201 -5.84 19.64 3.47
N ASN A 202 -6.64 20.63 3.86
CA ASN A 202 -7.46 21.45 2.96
C ASN A 202 -8.28 20.59 2.00
N ALA A 203 -9.08 19.67 2.54
CA ALA A 203 -9.92 18.79 1.77
C ALA A 203 -11.26 19.42 1.43
N VAL A 204 -11.77 19.15 0.24
CA VAL A 204 -13.10 19.52 -0.22
C VAL A 204 -13.79 18.25 -0.72
N LEU A 205 -14.94 17.93 -0.13
CA LEU A 205 -15.81 16.85 -0.61
C LEU A 205 -16.68 17.38 -1.75
N PHE A 206 -16.62 16.70 -2.89
CA PHE A 206 -17.48 16.93 -4.04
C PHE A 206 -18.45 15.76 -4.22
N VAL A 207 -19.69 16.07 -4.55
CA VAL A 207 -20.67 15.12 -5.07
C VAL A 207 -20.92 15.50 -6.53
N GLY A 208 -20.48 14.64 -7.45
CA GLY A 208 -20.26 14.99 -8.85
C GLY A 208 -19.30 16.17 -8.97
N THR A 209 -19.80 17.29 -9.50
CA THR A 209 -19.04 18.54 -9.68
C THR A 209 -19.29 19.57 -8.57
N VAL A 210 -20.22 19.33 -7.66
CA VAL A 210 -20.64 20.32 -6.66
C VAL A 210 -19.84 20.15 -5.36
N PRO A 211 -19.12 21.19 -4.88
CA PRO A 211 -18.45 21.14 -3.58
C PRO A 211 -19.48 21.25 -2.46
N ILE A 212 -19.49 20.28 -1.55
CA ILE A 212 -20.45 20.20 -0.44
C ILE A 212 -19.83 20.69 0.87
N THR A 213 -18.63 20.21 1.20
CA THR A 213 -18.02 20.46 2.52
C THR A 213 -16.52 20.69 2.39
N TYR A 214 -16.04 21.75 3.04
CA TYR A 214 -14.62 22.01 3.24
C TYR A 214 -14.16 21.53 4.62
N LEU A 215 -13.04 20.82 4.65
CA LEU A 215 -12.41 20.26 5.84
C LEU A 215 -10.95 20.75 5.88
N PRO A 216 -10.59 21.69 6.77
CA PRO A 216 -9.23 22.24 6.80
C PRO A 216 -8.20 21.17 7.20
N ALA A 217 -8.56 20.26 8.11
CA ALA A 217 -7.79 19.08 8.45
C ALA A 217 -8.77 17.96 8.81
N PHE A 218 -8.56 16.76 8.25
CA PHE A 218 -9.38 15.59 8.54
C PHE A 218 -8.49 14.35 8.66
N TYR A 219 -8.74 13.53 9.67
CA TYR A 219 -8.02 12.29 9.90
C TYR A 219 -9.02 11.14 10.02
N TYR A 220 -8.84 10.15 9.16
CA TYR A 220 -9.66 8.95 9.05
C TYR A 220 -8.84 7.75 9.56
N PRO A 221 -9.10 7.30 10.80
CA PRO A 221 -8.40 6.16 11.38
C PRO A 221 -8.84 4.84 10.73
N LYS A 222 -7.98 3.81 10.81
CA LYS A 222 -8.24 2.47 10.28
C LYS A 222 -9.39 1.74 10.99
N ASP A 223 -9.46 1.88 12.31
CA ASP A 223 -10.36 1.10 13.15
C ASP A 223 -11.73 1.78 13.34
N GLU A 224 -11.76 2.92 14.05
CA GLU A 224 -13.02 3.58 14.42
C GLU A 224 -12.90 5.10 14.38
N LEU A 225 -13.88 5.73 13.72
CA LEU A 225 -14.06 7.17 13.80
C LEU A 225 -14.54 7.55 15.20
N VAL A 226 -13.78 8.43 15.85
CA VAL A 226 -14.17 9.05 17.12
C VAL A 226 -15.38 9.98 16.94
N PHE A 227 -15.65 10.41 15.70
CA PHE A 227 -16.72 11.34 15.33
C PHE A 227 -17.59 10.73 14.22
N ASN A 228 -18.85 10.39 14.55
CA ASN A 228 -19.80 9.77 13.62
C ASN A 228 -21.02 10.66 13.40
N PRO A 229 -20.98 11.58 12.42
CA PRO A 229 -22.13 12.41 12.09
C PRO A 229 -23.17 11.60 11.31
N SER A 230 -24.44 11.74 11.68
CA SER A 230 -25.59 11.18 11.01
C SER A 230 -26.58 12.30 10.72
N PHE A 231 -27.00 12.42 9.47
CA PHE A 231 -28.01 13.37 9.04
C PHE A 231 -29.33 12.64 8.83
N GLY A 232 -30.44 13.24 9.27
CA GLY A 232 -31.76 12.64 9.09
C GLY A 232 -32.88 13.65 9.18
N TYR A 233 -34.10 13.17 8.98
CA TYR A 233 -35.32 13.94 9.10
C TYR A 233 -36.31 13.18 9.96
N ASP A 234 -36.86 13.85 10.98
CA ASP A 234 -37.92 13.33 11.84
C ASP A 234 -39.09 14.30 11.78
N VAL A 235 -40.32 13.78 11.61
CA VAL A 235 -41.54 14.59 11.54
C VAL A 235 -41.70 15.52 12.75
N ARG A 236 -41.16 15.12 13.92
CA ARG A 236 -41.21 15.94 15.15
C ARG A 236 -40.04 16.90 15.31
N LYS A 237 -38.83 16.54 14.84
CA LYS A 237 -37.60 17.31 15.06
C LYS A 237 -37.16 18.12 13.84
N GLY A 238 -37.79 17.90 12.68
CA GLY A 238 -37.33 18.40 11.40
C GLY A 238 -36.03 17.74 10.96
N TYR A 239 -35.24 18.44 10.15
CA TYR A 239 -33.89 18.02 9.79
C TYR A 239 -32.97 18.09 11.01
N TYR A 240 -32.25 17.00 11.26
CA TYR A 240 -31.30 16.92 12.36
C TYR A 240 -29.94 16.43 11.89
N LEU A 241 -28.90 16.92 12.56
CA LEU A 241 -27.54 16.42 12.49
C LEU A 241 -27.20 15.86 13.88
N ASN A 242 -27.07 14.55 14.00
CA ASN A 242 -26.68 13.90 15.24
C ASN A 242 -25.25 13.39 15.10
N THR A 243 -24.35 13.87 15.95
CA THR A 243 -22.96 13.39 15.98
C THR A 243 -22.68 12.66 17.28
N THR A 244 -22.17 11.42 17.16
CA THR A 244 -21.74 10.64 18.32
C THR A 244 -20.23 10.80 18.45
N THR A 245 -19.78 11.33 19.60
CA THR A 245 -18.35 11.41 19.96
C THR A 245 -18.05 10.54 21.16
N TYR A 246 -17.15 9.58 21.00
CA TYR A 246 -16.73 8.70 22.09
C TYR A 246 -15.61 9.38 22.91
N ILE A 247 -15.92 9.81 24.13
CA ILE A 247 -14.95 10.46 25.02
C ILE A 247 -14.17 9.41 25.83
N ILE A 248 -14.85 8.36 26.30
CA ILE A 248 -14.27 7.27 27.11
C ILE A 248 -14.95 5.95 26.72
N GLY A 249 -14.15 4.91 26.53
CA GLY A 249 -14.60 3.57 26.12
C GLY A 249 -14.40 3.32 24.63
N ARG A 250 -13.79 2.17 24.29
CA ARG A 250 -13.71 1.66 22.91
C ARG A 250 -14.89 0.73 22.68
N LYS A 251 -15.54 0.82 21.53
CA LYS A 251 -16.47 -0.23 21.12
C LYS A 251 -15.62 -1.50 20.91
N PRO A 252 -16.10 -2.69 21.31
CA PRO A 252 -15.37 -3.91 21.02
C PRO A 252 -15.20 -4.03 19.51
N LEU A 253 -13.97 -4.30 19.06
CA LEU A 253 -13.66 -4.54 17.65
C LEU A 253 -14.60 -5.61 17.11
N ASP A 254 -15.18 -5.39 15.93
CA ASP A 254 -15.96 -6.43 15.25
C ASP A 254 -15.03 -7.61 14.99
N SER A 255 -15.17 -8.67 15.81
CA SER A 255 -14.52 -9.94 15.53
C SER A 255 -15.16 -10.47 14.25
N SER A 256 -14.45 -10.40 13.13
CA SER A 256 -14.82 -11.10 11.92
C SER A 256 -15.17 -12.54 12.29
N SER A 257 -16.44 -12.91 12.11
CA SER A 257 -16.97 -14.21 12.45
C SER A 257 -16.22 -15.29 11.68
N SER A 258 -15.27 -15.95 12.32
CA SER A 258 -14.84 -17.29 11.96
C SER A 258 -15.97 -18.27 12.31
N SER A 259 -17.06 -18.23 11.54
CA SER A 259 -18.02 -19.34 11.53
C SER A 259 -17.47 -20.41 10.59
N SER A 260 -16.59 -21.24 11.13
CA SER A 260 -16.38 -22.60 10.66
C SER A 260 -17.72 -23.33 10.73
N SER A 261 -18.41 -23.47 9.61
CA SER A 261 -19.50 -24.43 9.46
C SER A 261 -18.90 -25.78 9.14
N SER A 262 -19.01 -26.67 10.13
CA SER A 262 -18.75 -28.10 10.14
C SER A 262 -19.53 -28.88 9.09
#